data_AF-A0A661NM57-F1
#
_entry.id   AF-A0A661NM57-F1
#
_cell.length_a   1.000
_cell.length_b   1.000
_cell.length_c   1.000
_cell.angle_alpha   90.00
_cell.angle_beta   90.00
_cell.angle_gamma   90.00
#
_symmetry.space_group_name_H-M   'P 1'
#
loop_
_entity.id
_entity.type
_entity.pdbx_description
1 polymer ?
#
loop_
_entity_poly.entity_id
_entity_poly.type
_entity_poly.pdbx_seq_one_letter_code
_entity_poly.pdbx_strand_id
1 'polypeptide(L)'
;MIVIPTPGEIDKTPEVATLTVLDIALEVAIHALVARYPDLEDPDQREWLMPPPASAPLAAVVVGVADTLRCAVHNYLATVECQHDLERPDLQHRD
;
A
#
# COMPACT_ATOMS: atom_id res chain seq x y z
N MET A 1 7.96 -6.87 3.12
CA MET A 1 9.08 -7.00 2.17
C MET A 1 8.61 -6.36 0.87
N ILE A 2 9.22 -5.24 0.48
CA ILE A 2 8.84 -4.52 -0.75
C ILE A 2 9.33 -5.32 -1.96
N VAL A 3 8.42 -5.71 -2.85
CA VAL A 3 8.75 -6.40 -4.11
C VAL A 3 8.44 -5.46 -5.25
N ILE A 4 9.47 -4.96 -5.93
CA ILE A 4 9.32 -4.11 -7.11
C ILE A 4 9.04 -5.02 -8.31
N PRO A 5 7.99 -4.75 -9.11
CA PRO A 5 7.71 -5.53 -10.31
C PRO A 5 8.89 -5.51 -11.29
N THR A 6 9.20 -6.67 -11.85
CA THR A 6 10.17 -6.79 -12.94
C THR A 6 9.58 -6.27 -14.26
N PRO A 7 10.41 -5.87 -15.24
CA PRO A 7 9.91 -5.44 -16.55
C PRO A 7 8.98 -6.46 -17.22
N GLY A 8 9.30 -7.76 -17.11
CA GLY A 8 8.47 -8.83 -17.67
C GLY A 8 7.13 -9.02 -16.96
N GLU A 9 7.00 -8.61 -15.70
CA GLU A 9 5.72 -8.59 -14.98
C GLU A 9 4.90 -7.36 -15.37
N ILE A 10 5.55 -6.20 -15.56
CA ILE A 10 4.90 -4.99 -16.08
C ILE A 10 4.27 -5.26 -17.44
N ASP A 11 4.95 -5.96 -18.34
CA ASP A 11 4.42 -6.25 -19.67
C ASP A 11 3.23 -7.22 -19.65
N LYS A 12 3.19 -8.15 -18.69
CA LYS A 12 2.15 -9.17 -18.57
C LYS A 12 0.90 -8.66 -17.89
N THR A 13 1.07 -7.91 -16.80
CA THR A 13 -0.02 -7.40 -15.96
C THR A 13 0.26 -5.94 -15.58
N PRO A 14 0.22 -5.01 -16.55
CA PRO A 14 0.61 -3.61 -16.35
C PRO A 14 -0.20 -2.91 -15.27
N GLU A 15 -1.47 -3.28 -15.14
CA GLU A 15 -2.35 -2.80 -14.08
C GLU A 15 -1.87 -3.24 -12.69
N VAL A 16 -1.65 -4.53 -12.48
CA VAL A 16 -1.14 -5.08 -11.21
C VAL A 16 0.19 -4.44 -10.86
N ALA A 17 1.12 -4.35 -11.82
CA ALA A 17 2.42 -3.74 -11.58
C ALA A 17 2.32 -2.25 -11.20
N THR A 18 1.41 -1.50 -11.84
CA THR A 18 1.16 -0.09 -11.50
C THR A 18 0.64 0.05 -10.07
N LEU A 19 -0.31 -0.79 -9.68
CA LEU A 19 -0.89 -0.79 -8.34
C LEU A 19 0.12 -1.23 -7.27
N THR A 20 1.00 -2.18 -7.58
CA THR A 20 2.12 -2.55 -6.69
C THR A 20 3.06 -1.36 -6.46
N VAL A 21 3.44 -0.64 -7.52
CA VAL A 21 4.30 0.56 -7.38
C VAL A 21 3.61 1.66 -6.57
N LEU A 22 2.30 1.85 -6.75
CA LEU A 22 1.52 2.79 -5.95
C LEU A 22 1.52 2.42 -4.47
N ASP A 23 1.27 1.16 -4.12
CA ASP A 23 1.29 0.70 -2.71
C ASP A 23 2.65 0.95 -2.06
N ILE A 24 3.75 0.68 -2.78
CA ILE A 24 5.12 0.96 -2.30
C ILE A 24 5.32 2.46 -2.04
N ALA A 25 4.89 3.32 -2.97
CA ALA A 25 5.02 4.76 -2.81
C ALA A 25 4.21 5.27 -1.59
N LEU A 26 3.02 4.72 -1.37
CA LEU A 26 2.19 5.05 -0.20
C LEU A 26 2.85 4.59 1.10
N GLU A 27 3.40 3.37 1.16
CA GLU A 27 4.12 2.85 2.33
C GLU A 27 5.32 3.72 2.69
N VAL A 28 6.13 4.09 1.69
CA VAL A 28 7.30 4.98 1.90
C VAL A 28 6.86 6.35 2.40
N ALA A 29 5.78 6.91 1.84
CA ALA A 29 5.25 8.20 2.29
C ALA A 29 4.76 8.15 3.74
N ILE A 30 4.05 7.09 4.13
CA ILE A 30 3.61 6.87 5.52
C ILE A 30 4.81 6.81 6.45
N HIS A 31 5.78 5.94 6.17
CA HIS A 31 6.97 5.79 7.01
C HIS A 31 7.78 7.10 7.13
N ALA A 32 7.92 7.86 6.04
CA ALA A 32 8.61 9.14 6.07
C ALA A 32 7.89 10.18 6.94
N LEU A 33 6.56 10.22 6.88
CA LEU A 33 5.75 11.13 7.69
C LEU A 33 5.72 10.72 9.16
N VAL A 34 5.59 9.43 9.47
CA VAL A 34 5.66 8.91 10.84
C VAL A 34 7.06 9.15 11.44
N ALA A 35 8.14 8.92 10.68
CA ALA A 35 9.49 9.22 11.15
C ALA A 35 9.70 10.71 11.45
N ARG A 36 9.02 11.60 10.71
CA ARG A 36 9.04 13.05 10.95
C ARG A 36 8.14 13.46 12.12
N TYR A 37 7.02 12.78 12.31
CA TYR A 37 5.99 13.06 13.31
C TYR A 37 5.63 11.76 14.05
N PRO A 38 6.44 11.33 15.04
CA PRO A 38 6.26 10.04 15.71
C PRO A 38 4.88 9.86 16.35
N ASP A 39 4.28 10.94 16.83
CA ASP A 39 2.92 10.97 17.40
C ASP A 39 1.80 10.57 16.41
N LEU A 40 2.14 10.32 15.14
CA LEU A 40 1.23 9.73 14.15
C LEU A 40 1.11 8.21 14.27
N GLU A 41 2.09 7.52 14.86
CA GLU A 41 2.10 6.07 15.01
C GLU A 41 1.04 5.58 16.01
N ASP A 42 0.84 6.35 17.08
CA ASP A 42 -0.19 6.09 18.09
C ASP A 42 -1.09 7.34 18.25
N PRO A 43 -2.30 7.33 17.66
CA PRO A 43 -3.24 8.44 17.76
C PRO A 43 -3.68 8.74 19.20
N ASP A 44 -3.69 7.73 20.08
CA ASP A 44 -4.11 7.85 21.47
C ASP A 44 -3.00 8.47 22.34
N GLN A 45 -1.76 8.50 21.85
CA GLN A 45 -0.60 9.14 22.49
C GLN A 45 -0.19 10.48 21.85
N ARG A 46 -1.11 11.19 21.18
CA ARG A 46 -0.85 12.55 20.63
C ARG A 46 -0.73 13.62 21.73
N GLU A 47 0.15 13.41 22.68
CA GLU A 47 0.58 14.41 23.65
C GLU A 47 1.84 15.10 23.14
N TRP A 48 1.62 16.07 22.24
CA TRP A 48 2.73 16.89 21.77
C TRP A 48 3.35 17.65 22.95
N LEU A 49 4.59 17.31 23.31
CA LEU A 49 5.34 17.99 24.37
C LEU A 49 5.54 19.49 24.09
N MET A 50 5.41 19.90 22.82
CA MET A 50 5.39 21.28 22.35
C MET A 50 4.31 21.46 21.28
N PRO A 51 3.81 22.69 21.02
CA PRO A 51 2.83 22.91 19.95
C PRO A 51 3.31 22.32 18.62
N PRO A 52 2.51 21.48 17.94
CA PRO A 52 2.92 20.88 16.70
C PRO A 52 3.16 21.94 15.62
N PRO A 53 4.07 21.70 14.66
CA PRO A 53 4.17 22.54 13.48
C PRO A 53 2.85 22.50 12.71
N ALA A 54 2.52 23.59 12.01
CA ALA A 54 1.29 23.70 11.23
C ALA A 54 1.10 22.59 10.17
N SER A 55 2.19 21.92 9.77
CA SER A 55 2.19 20.80 8.85
C SER A 55 1.79 19.45 9.48
N ALA A 56 1.84 19.29 10.81
CA ALA A 56 1.55 18.00 11.44
C ALA A 56 0.10 17.52 11.26
N PRO A 57 -0.94 18.39 11.38
CA PRO A 57 -2.30 17.96 11.08
C PRO A 57 -2.49 17.53 9.61
N LEU A 58 -1.80 18.19 8.68
CA LEU A 58 -1.83 17.80 7.26
C LEU A 58 -1.12 16.47 7.02
N ALA A 59 -0.01 16.21 7.71
CA ALA A 59 0.67 14.92 7.67
C ALA A 59 -0.24 13.79 8.16
N ALA A 60 -1.01 14.00 9.23
CA ALA A 60 -1.99 13.03 9.71
C ALA A 60 -3.06 12.71 8.65
N VAL A 61 -3.56 13.73 7.94
CA VAL A 61 -4.51 13.53 6.83
C VAL A 61 -3.87 12.72 5.70
N VAL A 62 -2.64 13.04 5.31
CA VAL A 62 -1.93 12.30 4.24
C VAL A 62 -1.74 10.84 4.63
N VAL A 63 -1.34 10.55 5.88
CA VAL A 63 -1.20 9.16 6.37
C VAL A 63 -2.53 8.42 6.31
N GLY A 64 -3.62 9.01 6.81
CA GLY A 64 -4.95 8.36 6.79
C GLY A 64 -5.49 8.10 5.38
N VAL A 65 -5.27 9.04 4.45
CA VAL A 65 -5.64 8.85 3.03
C VAL A 65 -4.77 7.77 2.39
N ALA A 66 -3.46 7.77 2.67
CA ALA A 66 -2.55 6.76 2.15
C ALA A 66 -2.96 5.36 2.62
N ASP A 67 -3.23 5.17 3.91
CA ASP A 67 -3.72 3.88 4.44
C ASP A 67 -5.01 3.41 3.76
N THR A 68 -5.97 4.33 3.60
CA THR A 68 -7.24 4.01 2.92
C THR A 68 -7.00 3.53 1.48
N LEU A 69 -6.10 4.21 0.75
CA LEU A 69 -5.73 3.82 -0.61
C LEU A 69 -5.00 2.48 -0.64
N ARG A 70 -4.09 2.21 0.30
CA ARG A 70 -3.40 0.91 0.41
C ARG A 70 -4.39 -0.22 0.62
N CYS A 71 -5.35 -0.06 1.54
CA CYS A 71 -6.42 -1.04 1.75
C CYS A 71 -7.22 -1.28 0.45
N ALA A 72 -7.56 -0.23 -0.29
CA ALA A 72 -8.28 -0.36 -1.56
C ALA A 72 -7.44 -1.11 -2.62
N VAL A 73 -6.14 -0.81 -2.73
CA VAL A 73 -5.22 -1.50 -3.62
C VAL A 73 -5.09 -2.98 -3.27
N HIS A 74 -4.89 -3.31 -1.98
CA HIS A 74 -4.79 -4.70 -1.53
C HIS A 74 -6.07 -5.50 -1.81
N ASN A 75 -7.24 -4.91 -1.57
CA ASN A 75 -8.52 -5.55 -1.89
C ASN A 75 -8.71 -5.80 -3.39
N TYR A 76 -8.27 -4.86 -4.22
CA TYR A 76 -8.30 -5.02 -5.67
C TYR A 76 -7.37 -6.16 -6.12
N LEU A 77 -6.11 -6.14 -5.68
CA LEU A 77 -5.12 -7.16 -6.03
C LEU A 77 -5.56 -8.56 -5.59
N ALA A 78 -6.09 -8.70 -4.37
CA ALA A 78 -6.63 -9.97 -3.89
C ALA A 78 -7.79 -10.50 -4.76
N THR A 79 -8.61 -9.60 -5.31
CA THR A 79 -9.70 -9.97 -6.22
C THR A 79 -9.17 -10.49 -7.56
N VAL A 80 -8.15 -9.83 -8.11
CA VAL A 80 -7.49 -10.25 -9.36
C VAL A 80 -6.79 -11.61 -9.20
N GLU A 81 -6.11 -11.84 -8.07
CA GLU A 81 -5.47 -13.13 -7.77
C GLU A 81 -6.50 -14.26 -7.70
N CYS A 82 -7.62 -14.05 -7.00
CA CYS A 82 -8.70 -15.03 -6.92
C CYS A 82 -9.30 -15.37 -8.30
N GLN A 83 -9.39 -14.41 -9.23
CA GLN A 83 -9.87 -14.66 -10.58
C GLN A 83 -8.90 -15.54 -11.38
N HIS A 84 -7.59 -15.26 -11.30
CA HIS A 84 -6.59 -16.05 -11.99
C HIS A 84 -6.50 -17.50 -11.50
N ASP A 85 -6.74 -17.75 -10.21
CA ASP A 85 -6.77 -19.10 -9.66
C ASP A 85 -8.00 -19.90 -10.15
N LEU A 86 -9.13 -19.22 -10.33
CA LEU A 86 -10.35 -19.83 -10.89
C LEU A 86 -10.25 -20.15 -12.39
N GLU A 87 -9.43 -19.43 -13.13
CA GLU A 87 -9.17 -19.67 -14.57
C GLU A 87 -8.14 -20.79 -14.83
N ARG A 88 -7.52 -21.34 -13.77
CA ARG A 88 -6.53 -22.43 -13.83
C ARG A 88 -6.98 -23.88 -13.46
N PRO A 89 -8.23 -24.37 -13.64
CA PRO A 89 -8.60 -25.70 -13.15
C PRO A 89 -8.00 -26.91 -13.91
N ASP A 90 -7.53 -26.75 -15.16
CA ASP A 90 -7.48 -27.88 -16.11
C ASP A 90 -6.08 -28.39 -16.53
N LEU A 91 -5.09 -28.41 -15.64
CA LEU A 91 -3.78 -29.04 -15.94
C LEU A 91 -3.38 -30.22 -15.04
N GLN A 92 -4.29 -30.73 -14.20
CA GLN A 92 -4.00 -31.89 -13.32
C GLN A 92 -4.57 -33.24 -13.78
N HIS A 93 -5.16 -33.37 -14.98
CA HIS A 93 -5.65 -34.66 -15.51
C HIS A 93 -5.20 -34.90 -16.95
N ARG A 94 -3.90 -35.13 -17.15
CA ARG A 94 -3.43 -35.94 -18.28
C ARG A 94 -2.35 -36.90 -17.82
N ASP A 95 -2.71 -38.18 -17.93
CA ASP A 95 -1.91 -39.39 -17.67
C ASP A 95 -0.58 -39.45 -18.45
#